data_AF-T1HFH5-F1
#
_entry.id   AF-T1HFH5-F1
#
_cell.length_a   1.000
_cell.length_b   1.000
_cell.length_c   1.000
_cell.angle_alpha   90.00
_cell.angle_beta   90.00
_cell.angle_gamma   90.00
#
_symmetry.space_group_name_H-M   'P 1'
#
loop_
_entity.id
_entity.type
_entity.pdbx_description
1 polymer ?
#
loop_
_entity_poly.entity_id
_entity_poly.type
_entity_poly.pdbx_seq_one_letter_code
_entity_poly.pdbx_strand_id
1 'polypeptide(L)'
;MTKAQKRSAVREEVFWFRKDITSSGQQASDMPIEHQYGAMTINQIINGKEGVFPGLIPLINSYLSGMDVDTDTHCSIQQYLKLIQRRASGELLTTASWIRQFVRQHPAYKQDSLVNDEVTYDLLKTIDGIQNGSIPCPELIIPSLVSKTQESIPSAMEKVYCGEVNNCCDS
;
A
#
# COMPACT_ATOMS: atom_id res chain seq x y z
N MET A 1 -10.46 -9.10 -13.06
CA MET A 1 -10.19 -9.52 -11.66
C MET A 1 -9.29 -10.76 -11.56
N THR A 2 -9.40 -11.77 -12.42
CA THR A 2 -8.60 -13.02 -12.35
C THR A 2 -7.08 -12.83 -12.30
N LYS A 3 -6.52 -11.85 -13.03
CA LYS A 3 -5.08 -11.54 -12.99
C LYS A 3 -4.57 -11.16 -11.59
N ALA A 4 -5.39 -10.47 -10.78
CA ALA A 4 -4.99 -10.03 -9.44
C ALA A 4 -4.81 -11.19 -8.47
N GLN A 5 -5.45 -12.34 -8.73
CA GLN A 5 -5.38 -13.53 -7.88
C GLN A 5 -4.16 -14.41 -8.19
N LYS A 6 -3.48 -14.17 -9.30
CA LYS A 6 -2.29 -14.93 -9.66
C LYS A 6 -1.19 -14.71 -8.62
N ARG A 7 -0.39 -15.76 -8.43
CA ARG A 7 0.81 -15.65 -7.60
C ARG A 7 1.74 -14.58 -8.18
N SER A 8 2.33 -13.77 -7.30
CA SER A 8 3.22 -12.67 -7.69
C SER A 8 2.59 -11.60 -8.60
N ALA A 9 1.25 -11.49 -8.66
CA ALA A 9 0.57 -10.53 -9.53
C ALA A 9 1.04 -9.07 -9.35
N VAL A 10 1.38 -8.68 -8.12
CA VAL A 10 1.92 -7.33 -7.81
C VAL A 10 3.21 -7.04 -8.60
N ARG A 11 4.04 -8.06 -8.85
CA ARG A 11 5.35 -7.91 -9.51
C ARG A 11 5.29 -8.15 -11.01
N GLU A 12 4.49 -9.11 -11.43
CA GLU A 12 4.59 -9.69 -12.78
C GLU A 12 3.40 -9.32 -13.68
N GLU A 13 2.22 -9.05 -13.11
CA GLU A 13 1.02 -8.83 -13.89
C GLU A 13 0.81 -7.37 -14.27
N VAL A 14 0.10 -7.20 -15.39
CA VAL A 14 -0.23 -5.90 -15.97
C VAL A 14 -1.74 -5.69 -15.90
N PHE A 15 -2.11 -4.51 -15.42
CA PHE A 15 -3.49 -4.08 -15.19
C PHE A 15 -3.83 -2.92 -16.13
N TRP A 16 -5.07 -2.88 -16.59
CA TRP A 16 -5.57 -1.74 -17.34
C TRP A 16 -5.91 -0.63 -16.37
N PHE A 17 -5.22 0.51 -16.49
CA PHE A 17 -5.35 1.65 -15.61
C PHE A 17 -5.52 2.94 -16.41
N ARG A 18 -6.24 3.90 -15.85
CA ARG A 18 -6.54 5.17 -16.53
C ARG A 18 -5.28 6.04 -16.59
N LYS A 19 -4.92 6.53 -17.79
CA LYS A 19 -3.69 7.33 -18.02
C LYS A 19 -3.83 8.78 -17.52
N ASP A 20 -5.05 9.31 -17.51
CA ASP A 20 -5.32 10.68 -17.10
C ASP A 20 -6.41 10.71 -16.02
N ILE A 21 -6.03 11.08 -14.81
CA ILE A 21 -6.93 11.23 -13.66
C ILE A 21 -7.02 12.68 -13.16
N THR A 22 -6.31 13.60 -13.82
CA THR A 22 -6.22 15.02 -13.40
C THR A 22 -7.13 15.91 -14.24
N SER A 23 -7.44 15.53 -15.48
CA SER A 23 -8.33 16.30 -16.33
C SER A 23 -9.77 16.23 -15.83
N SER A 24 -10.36 17.40 -15.55
CA SER A 24 -11.77 17.58 -15.25
C SER A 24 -12.64 17.00 -16.38
N GLY A 25 -13.71 16.28 -16.01
CA GLY A 25 -14.44 15.33 -16.87
C GLY A 25 -14.96 15.82 -18.23
N GLN A 26 -14.93 17.11 -18.52
CA GLN A 26 -15.31 17.68 -19.81
C GLN A 26 -14.29 17.44 -20.94
N GLN A 27 -13.00 17.23 -20.64
CA GLN A 27 -11.97 16.92 -21.67
C GLN A 27 -11.77 15.41 -21.87
N ALA A 28 -12.15 14.59 -20.89
CA ALA A 28 -11.97 13.14 -20.94
C ALA A 28 -13.05 12.42 -21.78
N SER A 29 -14.23 13.05 -21.98
CA SER A 29 -15.35 12.45 -22.71
C SER A 29 -15.16 12.40 -24.23
N ASP A 30 -14.25 13.21 -24.78
CA ASP A 30 -14.01 13.33 -26.23
C ASP A 30 -12.87 12.42 -26.73
N MET A 31 -12.10 11.80 -25.81
CA MET A 31 -11.00 10.90 -26.16
C MET A 31 -11.50 9.46 -26.34
N PRO A 32 -11.09 8.75 -27.42
CA PRO A 32 -11.44 7.34 -27.58
C PRO A 32 -10.99 6.51 -26.36
N ILE A 33 -11.80 5.52 -25.98
CA ILE A 33 -11.58 4.68 -24.77
C ILE A 33 -10.17 4.06 -24.77
N GLU A 34 -9.64 3.69 -25.93
CA GLU A 34 -8.30 3.13 -26.12
C GLU A 34 -7.17 4.08 -25.68
N HIS A 35 -7.42 5.39 -25.74
CA HIS A 35 -6.47 6.39 -25.30
C HIS A 35 -6.61 6.71 -23.81
N GLN A 36 -7.77 6.44 -23.20
CA GLN A 36 -8.02 6.67 -21.76
C GLN A 36 -7.33 5.63 -20.86
N TYR A 37 -7.22 4.37 -21.31
CA TYR A 37 -6.65 3.28 -20.50
C TYR A 37 -5.34 2.74 -21.08
N GLY A 38 -4.39 2.41 -20.20
CA GLY A 38 -3.10 1.85 -20.55
C GLY A 38 -2.77 0.64 -19.70
N ALA A 39 -2.06 -0.31 -20.30
CA ALA A 39 -1.55 -1.48 -19.60
C ALA A 39 -0.32 -1.07 -18.75
N MET A 40 -0.44 -1.21 -17.43
CA MET A 40 0.59 -0.81 -16.45
C MET A 40 0.77 -1.86 -15.35
N THR A 41 1.99 -2.04 -14.85
CA THR A 41 2.25 -2.85 -13.65
C THR A 41 1.81 -2.09 -12.39
N ILE A 42 1.67 -2.78 -11.26
CA ILE A 42 1.39 -2.11 -9.97
C ILE A 42 2.48 -1.09 -9.63
N ASN A 43 3.75 -1.40 -9.89
CA ASN A 43 4.86 -0.44 -9.74
C ASN A 43 4.60 0.84 -10.53
N GLN A 44 4.21 0.72 -11.80
CA GLN A 44 3.96 1.85 -12.68
C GLN A 44 2.74 2.67 -12.26
N ILE A 45 1.70 2.02 -11.74
CA ILE A 45 0.51 2.71 -11.23
C ILE A 45 0.85 3.48 -9.94
N ILE A 46 1.63 2.89 -9.03
CA ILE A 46 1.93 3.49 -7.74
C ILE A 46 3.03 4.55 -7.84
N ASN A 47 4.15 4.22 -8.48
CA ASN A 47 5.36 5.05 -8.55
C ASN A 47 5.44 5.90 -9.83
N GLY A 48 4.62 5.59 -10.83
CA GLY A 48 4.60 6.30 -12.10
C GLY A 48 5.25 5.52 -13.25
N LYS A 49 4.91 5.94 -14.46
CA LYS A 49 5.47 5.50 -15.73
C LYS A 49 5.80 6.74 -16.54
N GLU A 50 7.08 6.99 -16.75
CA GLU A 50 7.58 8.18 -17.44
C GLU A 50 6.86 8.39 -18.79
N GLY A 51 6.41 9.63 -19.01
CA GLY A 51 5.67 10.03 -20.23
C GLY A 51 4.25 9.44 -20.37
N VAL A 52 3.78 8.60 -19.45
CA VAL A 52 2.47 7.92 -19.55
C VAL A 52 1.56 8.21 -18.37
N PHE A 53 2.08 8.11 -17.15
CA PHE A 53 1.30 8.31 -15.93
C PHE A 53 2.21 8.80 -14.79
N PRO A 54 1.88 9.90 -14.10
CA PRO A 54 2.72 10.45 -13.03
C PRO A 54 2.89 9.48 -11.85
N GLY A 55 1.92 8.61 -11.57
CA GLY A 55 1.91 7.72 -10.41
C GLY A 55 1.04 8.24 -9.28
N LEU A 56 0.39 7.35 -8.53
CA LEU A 56 -0.48 7.73 -7.42
C LEU A 56 0.30 8.41 -6.29
N ILE A 57 1.50 7.91 -5.95
CA ILE A 57 2.28 8.47 -4.85
C ILE A 57 2.87 9.85 -5.18
N PRO A 58 3.43 10.09 -6.37
CA PRO A 58 3.81 11.44 -6.80
C PRO A 58 2.65 12.45 -6.75
N LEU A 59 1.44 12.03 -7.12
CA LEU A 59 0.25 12.90 -7.02
C LEU A 59 -0.13 13.21 -5.57
N ILE A 60 -0.10 12.22 -4.68
CA ILE A 60 -0.33 12.43 -3.24
C ILE A 60 0.73 13.39 -2.68
N ASN A 61 2.01 13.21 -3.04
CA ASN A 61 3.09 14.09 -2.58
C ASN A 61 2.91 15.53 -3.07
N SER A 62 2.45 15.73 -4.31
CA SER A 62 2.11 17.05 -4.84
C SER A 62 0.99 17.72 -4.04
N TYR A 63 -0.07 16.96 -3.72
CA TYR A 63 -1.16 17.43 -2.88
C TYR A 63 -0.71 17.81 -1.47
N LEU A 64 0.08 16.94 -0.82
CA LEU A 64 0.61 17.18 0.52
C LEU A 64 1.55 18.40 0.57
N SER A 65 2.28 18.69 -0.50
CA SER A 65 3.17 19.85 -0.58
C SER A 65 2.42 21.19 -0.62
N GLY A 66 1.15 21.18 -1.06
CA GLY A 66 0.29 22.36 -1.09
C GLY A 66 -0.57 22.55 0.17
N MET A 67 -0.54 21.60 1.10
CA MET A 67 -1.28 21.67 2.36
C MET A 67 -0.36 22.13 3.50
N ASP A 68 -0.90 22.93 4.40
CA ASP A 68 -0.21 23.30 5.64
C ASP A 68 -0.36 22.18 6.68
N VAL A 69 0.49 21.15 6.57
CA VAL A 69 0.54 19.99 7.48
C VAL A 69 1.82 20.07 8.30
N ASP A 70 1.73 19.74 9.59
CA ASP A 70 2.91 19.73 10.46
C ASP A 70 3.95 18.68 10.00
N THR A 71 5.22 18.98 10.29
CA THR A 71 6.35 18.16 9.81
C THR A 71 6.33 16.71 10.32
N ASP A 72 5.77 16.46 11.51
CA ASP A 72 5.70 15.12 12.10
C ASP A 72 4.65 14.26 11.39
N THR A 73 3.48 14.83 11.12
CA THR A 73 2.41 14.20 10.33
C THR A 73 2.89 13.95 8.90
N HIS A 74 3.56 14.92 8.27
CA HIS A 74 4.16 14.73 6.95
C HIS A 74 5.16 13.58 6.94
N CYS A 75 6.05 13.50 7.93
CA CYS A 75 7.01 12.39 8.05
C CYS A 75 6.30 11.04 8.19
N SER A 76 5.27 10.97 9.02
CA SER A 76 4.50 9.73 9.26
C SER A 76 3.78 9.26 7.99
N ILE A 77 3.15 10.17 7.24
CA ILE A 77 2.52 9.86 5.95
C ILE A 77 3.57 9.38 4.95
N GLN A 78 4.72 10.05 4.85
CA GLN A 78 5.81 9.63 3.96
C GLN A 78 6.31 8.22 4.28
N GLN A 79 6.36 7.82 5.55
CA GLN A 79 6.72 6.45 5.93
C GLN A 79 5.71 5.43 5.38
N TYR A 80 4.40 5.69 5.51
CA TYR A 80 3.37 4.82 4.95
C TYR A 80 3.43 4.75 3.42
N LEU A 81 3.59 5.89 2.76
CA LEU A 81 3.72 5.94 1.31
C LEU A 81 4.95 5.15 0.86
N LYS A 82 6.09 5.29 1.53
CA LYS A 82 7.32 4.54 1.23
C LYS A 82 7.13 3.02 1.35
N LEU A 83 6.36 2.55 2.34
CA LEU A 83 6.02 1.12 2.45
C LEU A 83 5.26 0.63 1.21
N ILE A 84 4.28 1.41 0.74
CA ILE A 84 3.50 1.09 -0.46
C ILE A 84 4.38 1.14 -1.71
N GLN A 85 5.22 2.18 -1.86
CA GLN A 85 6.15 2.32 -2.99
C GLN A 85 7.07 1.10 -3.12
N ARG A 86 7.70 0.69 -2.01
CA ARG A 86 8.68 -0.40 -1.99
C ARG A 86 8.04 -1.77 -2.20
N ARG A 87 6.81 -1.98 -1.74
CA ARG A 87 6.03 -3.20 -2.05
C ARG A 87 5.61 -3.23 -3.53
N ALA A 88 5.23 -2.09 -4.09
CA ALA A 88 4.85 -1.97 -5.49
C ALA A 88 6.06 -2.18 -6.42
N SER A 89 7.24 -1.68 -6.06
CA SER A 89 8.49 -1.90 -6.80
C SER A 89 9.04 -3.32 -6.66
N GLY A 90 8.60 -4.05 -5.63
CA GLY A 90 9.08 -5.39 -5.32
C GLY A 90 10.37 -5.43 -4.50
N GLU A 91 10.84 -4.27 -4.01
CA GLU A 91 11.97 -4.17 -3.07
C GLU A 91 11.60 -4.77 -1.70
N LEU A 92 10.35 -4.59 -1.27
CA LEU A 92 9.78 -5.26 -0.10
C LEU A 92 8.84 -6.38 -0.53
N LEU A 93 8.88 -7.47 0.22
CA LEU A 93 7.97 -8.58 0.02
C LEU A 93 6.55 -8.20 0.46
N THR A 94 5.57 -8.72 -0.27
CA THR A 94 4.22 -8.80 0.27
C THR A 94 4.16 -9.89 1.33
N THR A 95 3.25 -9.77 2.29
CA THR A 95 3.02 -10.80 3.32
C THR A 95 2.80 -12.18 2.69
N ALA A 96 2.02 -12.24 1.61
CA ALA A 96 1.78 -13.50 0.89
C ALA A 96 3.05 -14.05 0.21
N SER A 97 3.96 -13.21 -0.27
CA SER A 97 5.26 -13.67 -0.81
C SER A 97 6.17 -14.16 0.30
N TRP A 98 6.23 -13.42 1.42
CA TRP A 98 7.03 -13.77 2.59
C TRP A 98 6.58 -15.09 3.21
N ILE A 99 5.29 -15.30 3.47
CA ILE A 99 4.75 -16.57 4.01
C ILE A 99 5.15 -17.75 3.09
N ARG A 100 5.01 -17.59 1.77
CA ARG A 100 5.40 -18.66 0.83
C ARG A 100 6.90 -18.92 0.84
N GLN A 101 7.73 -17.90 1.00
CA GLN A 101 9.18 -18.05 1.11
C GLN A 101 9.56 -18.75 2.41
N PHE A 102 8.95 -18.36 3.53
CA PHE A 102 9.14 -18.99 4.84
C PHE A 102 8.82 -20.48 4.79
N VAL A 103 7.62 -20.84 4.32
CA VAL A 103 7.19 -22.25 4.20
C VAL A 103 8.15 -23.04 3.30
N ARG A 104 8.56 -22.47 2.16
CA ARG A 104 9.46 -23.14 1.21
C ARG A 104 10.87 -23.39 1.74
N GLN A 105 11.35 -22.52 2.63
CA GLN A 105 12.68 -22.61 3.23
C GLN A 105 12.68 -23.45 4.51
N HIS A 106 11.51 -23.81 5.03
CA HIS A 106 11.39 -24.56 6.28
C HIS A 106 11.93 -25.99 6.12
N PRO A 107 12.80 -26.48 7.03
CA PRO A 107 13.43 -27.80 6.90
C PRO A 107 12.44 -28.97 6.89
N ALA A 108 11.33 -28.85 7.63
CA ALA A 108 10.27 -29.86 7.66
C ALA A 108 9.36 -29.86 6.41
N TYR A 109 9.48 -28.86 5.52
CA TYR A 109 8.64 -28.77 4.32
C TYR A 109 9.20 -29.62 3.18
N LYS A 110 8.41 -30.58 2.71
CA LYS A 110 8.83 -31.60 1.73
C LYS A 110 8.58 -31.21 0.27
N GLN A 111 8.21 -29.95 0.02
CA GLN A 111 7.85 -29.45 -1.32
C GLN A 111 6.66 -30.18 -1.97
N ASP A 112 5.86 -30.87 -1.18
CA ASP A 112 4.65 -31.60 -1.56
C ASP A 112 3.38 -30.73 -1.54
N SER A 113 3.54 -29.42 -1.32
CA SER A 113 2.45 -28.46 -1.15
C SER A 113 1.57 -28.71 0.09
N LEU A 114 2.00 -29.55 1.02
CA LEU A 114 1.38 -29.75 2.33
C LEU A 114 2.17 -28.99 3.39
N VAL A 115 1.46 -28.15 4.16
CA VAL A 115 2.04 -27.44 5.31
C VAL A 115 1.70 -28.27 6.54
N ASN A 116 2.71 -28.84 7.19
CA ASN A 116 2.50 -29.62 8.42
C ASN A 116 2.32 -28.69 9.63
N ASP A 117 1.90 -29.28 10.76
CA ASP A 117 1.65 -28.53 12.00
C ASP A 117 2.92 -27.86 12.53
N GLU A 118 4.10 -28.48 12.33
CA GLU A 118 5.40 -27.94 12.73
C GLU A 118 5.72 -26.64 11.98
N VAL A 119 5.66 -26.64 10.64
CA VAL A 119 5.87 -25.44 9.82
C VAL A 119 4.85 -24.36 10.19
N THR A 120 3.60 -24.75 10.47
CA THR A 120 2.53 -23.82 10.84
C THR A 120 2.80 -23.17 12.19
N TYR A 121 3.23 -23.95 13.18
CA TYR A 121 3.58 -23.47 14.51
C TYR A 121 4.76 -22.48 14.44
N ASP A 122 5.83 -22.84 13.74
CA ASP A 122 7.01 -21.99 13.59
C ASP A 122 6.71 -20.71 12.81
N LEU A 123 5.83 -20.78 11.80
CA LEU A 123 5.33 -19.60 11.09
C LEU A 123 4.61 -18.64 12.03
N LEU A 124 3.62 -19.13 12.80
CA LEU A 124 2.85 -18.29 13.72
C LEU A 124 3.71 -17.71 14.83
N LYS A 125 4.63 -18.51 15.38
CA LYS A 125 5.59 -18.05 16.39
C LYS A 125 6.52 -16.97 15.85
N THR A 126 6.97 -17.10 14.60
CA THR A 126 7.79 -16.07 13.94
C THR A 126 6.97 -14.79 13.70
N ILE A 127 5.71 -14.91 13.27
CA ILE A 127 4.82 -13.75 13.08
C ILE A 127 4.61 -13.00 14.40
N ASP A 128 4.33 -13.72 15.49
CA ASP A 128 4.18 -13.13 16.83
C ASP A 128 5.47 -12.42 17.27
N GLY A 129 6.63 -13.05 17.05
CA GLY A 129 7.93 -12.43 17.33
C GLY A 129 8.19 -11.16 16.51
N ILE A 130 7.76 -11.11 15.25
CA ILE A 130 7.86 -9.91 14.40
C ILE A 130 6.92 -8.82 14.91
N GLN A 131 5.68 -9.16 15.23
CA GLN A 131 4.66 -8.21 15.71
C GLN A 131 5.09 -7.55 17.02
N ASN A 132 5.67 -8.33 17.94
CA ASN A 132 6.15 -7.85 19.23
C ASN A 132 7.52 -7.14 19.15
N GLY A 133 8.16 -7.11 17.97
CA GLY A 133 9.47 -6.49 17.76
C GLY A 133 10.67 -7.31 18.24
N SER A 134 10.45 -8.54 18.71
CA SER A 134 11.50 -9.47 19.15
C SER A 134 12.33 -10.02 17.99
N ILE A 135 11.73 -10.14 16.80
CA ILE A 135 12.39 -10.64 15.59
C ILE A 135 12.35 -9.54 14.51
N PRO A 136 13.50 -9.03 14.04
CA PRO A 136 13.53 -8.07 12.95
C PRO A 136 13.19 -8.74 11.61
N CYS A 137 12.33 -8.12 10.82
CA CYS A 137 11.99 -8.59 9.47
C CYS A 137 12.13 -7.46 8.43
N PRO A 138 13.38 -7.14 8.00
CA PRO A 138 13.65 -6.03 7.07
C PRO A 138 13.06 -6.26 5.66
N GLU A 139 12.77 -7.51 5.31
CA GLU A 139 12.15 -7.88 4.03
C GLU A 139 10.65 -7.54 3.96
N LEU A 140 9.98 -7.45 5.11
CA LEU A 140 8.53 -7.25 5.20
C LEU A 140 8.14 -5.85 5.70
N ILE A 141 8.95 -5.28 6.61
CA ILE A 141 8.69 -4.02 7.30
C ILE A 141 9.94 -3.14 7.22
N ILE A 142 9.75 -1.84 6.97
CA ILE A 142 10.84 -0.87 6.99
C ILE A 142 11.27 -0.66 8.45
N PRO A 143 12.56 -0.84 8.81
CA PRO A 143 13.03 -0.69 10.20
C PRO A 143 12.72 0.67 10.84
N SER A 144 12.51 1.72 10.02
CA SER A 144 12.22 3.08 10.47
C SER A 144 10.73 3.42 10.54
N LEU A 145 9.82 2.46 10.42
CA LEU A 145 8.38 2.69 10.45
C LEU A 145 7.88 2.82 11.91
N VAL A 146 8.47 3.73 12.69
CA VAL A 146 7.92 4.12 13.99
C VAL A 146 6.96 5.27 13.71
N SER A 147 5.73 4.94 13.33
CA SER A 147 4.70 5.96 13.16
C SER A 147 4.26 6.46 14.54
N LYS A 148 4.17 7.79 14.69
CA LYS A 148 3.57 8.42 15.89
C LYS A 148 2.03 8.30 15.88
N THR A 149 1.43 7.80 14.81
CA THR A 149 -0.04 7.60 14.75
C THR A 149 -0.45 6.55 15.77
N GLN A 150 -1.18 7.01 16.79
CA GLN A 150 -1.91 6.14 17.71
C GLN A 150 -3.23 5.71 17.05
N GLU A 151 -3.77 4.55 17.43
CA GLU A 151 -5.08 4.07 16.96
C GLU A 151 -6.24 5.01 17.35
N SER A 152 -6.02 5.90 18.31
CA SER A 152 -6.96 6.93 18.72
C SER A 152 -6.96 8.12 17.77
N ILE A 153 -8.17 8.58 17.40
CA ILE A 153 -8.38 9.84 16.69
C ILE A 153 -7.73 10.98 17.50
N PRO A 154 -6.80 11.77 16.94
CA PRO A 154 -6.25 12.91 17.64
C PRO A 154 -7.37 13.90 18.00
N SER A 155 -7.38 14.41 19.23
CA SER A 155 -8.42 15.34 19.73
C SER A 155 -8.64 16.57 18.83
N ALA A 156 -7.63 16.97 18.05
CA ALA A 156 -7.74 18.01 17.02
C ALA A 156 -8.74 17.68 15.90
N MET A 157 -8.86 16.41 15.51
CA MET A 157 -9.80 15.92 14.49
C MET A 157 -11.21 15.69 15.06
N GLU A 158 -11.33 15.48 16.37
CA GLU A 158 -12.61 15.27 17.06
C GLU A 158 -13.52 16.52 16.97
N LYS A 159 -12.92 17.72 17.02
CA LYS A 159 -13.65 18.98 16.83
C LYS A 159 -14.17 19.18 15.40
N VAL A 160 -13.49 18.63 14.40
CA VAL A 160 -13.91 18.74 12.99
C VAL A 160 -15.16 17.89 12.75
N TYR A 161 -15.24 16.69 13.33
CA TYR A 161 -16.42 15.83 13.23
C TYR A 161 -17.60 16.26 14.13
N CYS A 162 -17.33 16.87 15.30
CA CYS A 162 -18.40 17.42 16.14
C CYS A 162 -18.95 18.78 15.66
N GLY A 163 -18.24 19.49 14.79
CA GLY A 163 -18.69 20.77 14.22
C GLY A 163 -19.81 20.65 13.18
N GLU A 164 -19.96 19.48 12.56
CA GLU A 164 -20.99 19.26 11.52
C GLU A 164 -22.34 18.78 12.07
N VAL A 165 -22.41 18.33 13.33
CA VAL A 165 -23.64 17.75 13.91
C VAL A 165 -24.55 18.78 14.59
N ASN A 166 -24.04 19.97 14.94
CA ASN A 166 -24.80 20.96 15.73
C ASN A 166 -25.52 22.06 14.92
N ASN A 167 -25.63 21.96 13.60
CA ASN A 167 -26.38 22.93 12.78
C ASN A 167 -27.70 22.42 12.19
N CYS A 168 -28.20 21.27 12.65
CA CYS A 168 -29.48 20.72 12.22
C CYS A 168 -30.40 20.45 13.42
N CYS A 169 -30.77 21.49 14.17
CA CYS A 169 -31.95 21.52 15.04
C CYS A 169 -32.10 22.94 15.61
N ASP A 170 -32.54 23.90 14.79
CA ASP A 170 -33.25 25.10 15.25
C ASP A 170 -33.88 25.81 14.04
N SER A 171 -35.06 25.33 13.63
CA SER A 171 -36.14 26.07 12.95
C SER A 171 -37.39 25.21 12.92
#